data_AF-A0A933K129-F1
#
_entry.id   AF-A0A933K129-F1
#
_cell.length_a   1.000
_cell.length_b   1.000
_cell.length_c   1.000
_cell.angle_alpha   90.00
_cell.angle_beta   90.00
_cell.angle_gamma   90.00
#
_symmetry.space_group_name_H-M   'P 1'
#
loop_
_entity.id
_entity.type
_entity.pdbx_description
1 polymer ?
#
loop_
_entity_poly.entity_id
_entity_poly.type
_entity_poly.pdbx_seq_one_letter_code
_entity_poly.pdbx_strand_id
1 'polypeptide(L)'
;MFWPVMDLIVWGSVSVWMQKTGGQIPRAVDVLLGALVLWTILYRAQLGVTVAFLEDMWSRNFVNVFVSPVRLSELLVATGILSATKALLTGLVLVPLAWGLYGCDVLSQGVTGSLALLILLGLGWALGIVTTGLILRYGHAAEALAWGIPFLIQPISAVFYPVWVLPALLPPLALALPSTHA
;
A
#
# COMPACT_ATOMS: atom_id res chain seq x y z
N MET A 1 -6.95 -11.49 -0.77
CA MET A 1 -6.82 -11.86 0.66
C MET A 1 -5.71 -12.86 0.94
N PHE A 2 -5.40 -13.79 0.04
CA PHE A 2 -4.29 -14.75 0.25
C PHE A 2 -2.93 -14.07 0.52
N TRP A 3 -2.47 -13.22 -0.40
CA TRP A 3 -1.15 -12.58 -0.30
C TRP A 3 -0.90 -11.81 1.00
N PRO A 4 -1.79 -10.89 1.44
CA PRO A 4 -1.57 -10.15 2.69
C PRO A 4 -1.45 -11.04 3.92
N VAL A 5 -2.21 -12.14 3.97
CA VAL A 5 -2.16 -13.07 5.09
C VAL A 5 -0.84 -13.84 5.07
N MET A 6 -0.39 -14.27 3.89
CA MET A 6 0.93 -14.90 3.74
C MET A 6 2.06 -13.95 4.11
N ASP A 7 2.01 -12.70 3.66
CA ASP A 7 2.99 -11.67 4.01
C ASP A 7 3.03 -11.44 5.52
N LEU A 8 1.86 -11.36 6.16
CA LEU A 8 1.75 -11.22 7.61
C LEU A 8 2.38 -12.41 8.35
N ILE A 9 2.14 -13.63 7.89
CA ILE A 9 2.70 -14.84 8.51
C ILE A 9 4.22 -14.87 8.36
N VAL A 10 4.73 -14.59 7.16
CA VAL A 10 6.18 -14.60 6.88
C VAL A 10 6.87 -13.51 7.70
N TRP A 11 6.43 -12.27 7.57
CA TRP A 11 7.08 -11.13 8.23
C TRP A 11 6.84 -11.11 9.74
N GLY A 12 5.69 -11.58 10.21
CA GLY A 12 5.44 -11.75 11.64
C GLY A 12 6.36 -12.80 12.25
N SER A 13 6.57 -13.93 11.58
CA SER A 13 7.53 -14.95 12.04
C SER A 13 8.97 -14.42 12.06
N VAL A 14 9.36 -13.65 11.04
CA VAL A 14 10.66 -12.96 11.01
C VAL A 14 10.80 -11.98 12.16
N SER A 15 9.78 -11.18 12.45
CA SER A 15 9.84 -10.21 13.55
C SER A 15 9.97 -10.88 14.93
N VAL A 16 9.30 -12.02 15.14
CA VAL A 16 9.42 -12.81 16.38
C VAL A 16 10.81 -13.43 16.49
N TRP A 17 11.36 -13.94 15.38
CA TRP A 17 12.73 -14.45 15.35
C TRP A 17 13.74 -13.36 15.70
N MET A 18 13.62 -12.16 15.11
CA MET A 18 14.49 -11.02 15.42
C MET A 18 14.41 -10.62 16.90
N GLN A 19 13.22 -10.66 17.49
CA GLN A 19 13.05 -10.34 18.91
C GLN A 19 13.69 -11.37 19.84
N LYS A 20 13.67 -12.65 19.48
CA LYS A 20 14.25 -13.75 20.27
C LYS A 20 15.77 -13.84 20.14
N THR A 21 16.33 -13.51 18.97
CA THR A 21 17.76 -13.65 18.67
C THR A 21 18.53 -12.33 18.85
N GLY A 22 17.90 -11.19 18.57
CA GLY A 22 18.50 -9.85 18.71
C GLY A 22 18.16 -9.24 20.05
N GLY A 23 18.99 -9.48 21.07
CA GLY A 23 18.72 -9.17 22.49
C GLY A 23 18.42 -7.72 22.88
N GLN A 24 18.25 -6.77 21.95
CA GLN A 24 18.02 -5.35 22.25
C GLN A 24 17.21 -4.56 21.18
N ILE A 25 16.29 -5.18 20.42
CA ILE A 25 15.31 -4.39 19.64
C ILE A 25 13.95 -4.42 20.35
N PRO A 26 13.70 -3.51 21.33
CA PRO A 26 12.37 -3.33 21.88
C PRO A 26 11.38 -3.07 20.74
N ARG A 27 10.25 -3.80 20.73
CA ARG A 27 9.13 -3.58 19.80
C ARG A 27 9.42 -3.83 18.32
N ALA A 28 10.38 -4.71 17.99
CA ALA A 28 10.62 -5.12 16.60
C ALA A 28 9.34 -5.62 15.89
N VAL A 29 8.52 -6.39 16.61
CA VAL A 29 7.22 -6.90 16.13
C VAL A 29 6.26 -5.76 15.83
N ASP A 30 6.08 -4.82 16.76
CA ASP A 30 5.12 -3.72 16.60
C ASP A 30 5.48 -2.78 15.44
N VAL A 31 6.77 -2.46 15.31
CA VAL A 31 7.26 -1.56 14.25
C VAL A 31 7.12 -2.24 12.88
N LEU A 32 7.62 -3.47 12.73
CA LEU A 32 7.63 -4.14 11.44
C LEU A 32 6.22 -4.55 10.98
N LEU A 33 5.41 -5.12 11.88
CA LEU A 33 4.04 -5.53 11.54
C LEU A 33 3.11 -4.33 11.37
N GLY A 34 3.25 -3.29 12.20
CA GLY A 34 2.50 -2.05 12.03
C GLY A 34 2.77 -1.42 10.66
N ALA A 35 4.05 -1.28 10.31
CA ALA A 35 4.47 -0.78 9.00
C ALA A 35 3.96 -1.68 7.86
N LEU A 36 4.03 -3.00 7.99
CA LEU A 36 3.55 -3.95 6.98
C LEU A 36 2.04 -3.81 6.74
N VAL A 37 1.24 -3.70 7.80
CA VAL A 37 -0.22 -3.57 7.70
C VAL A 37 -0.59 -2.26 7.00
N LEU A 38 0.01 -1.15 7.43
CA LEU A 38 -0.20 0.17 6.82
C LEU A 38 0.23 0.19 5.35
N TRP A 39 1.39 -0.37 5.05
CA TRP A 39 1.90 -0.49 3.68
C TRP A 39 0.98 -1.34 2.79
N THR A 40 0.44 -2.43 3.34
CA THR A 40 -0.51 -3.28 2.63
C THR A 40 -1.76 -2.50 2.23
N ILE A 41 -2.22 -1.56 3.05
CA ILE A 41 -3.38 -0.72 2.75
C ILE A 41 -3.09 0.25 1.60
N LEU A 42 -1.92 0.91 1.61
CA LEU A 42 -1.46 1.74 0.48
C LEU A 42 -1.40 0.93 -0.81
N TYR A 43 -0.78 -0.26 -0.74
CA TYR A 43 -0.64 -1.16 -1.89
C TYR A 43 -2.00 -1.58 -2.45
N ARG A 44 -2.96 -1.91 -1.57
CA ARG A 44 -4.33 -2.29 -1.98
C ARG A 44 -5.09 -1.12 -2.59
N ALA A 45 -4.90 0.09 -2.09
CA ALA A 45 -5.51 1.29 -2.64
C ALA A 45 -4.98 1.59 -4.06
N GLN A 46 -3.66 1.54 -4.24
CA GLN A 46 -3.03 1.74 -5.54
C GLN A 46 -3.46 0.70 -6.57
N LEU A 47 -3.37 -0.59 -6.23
CA LEU A 47 -3.79 -1.66 -7.13
C LEU A 47 -5.29 -1.62 -7.41
N GLY A 48 -6.12 -1.21 -6.46
CA GLY A 48 -7.55 -1.13 -6.70
C GLY A 48 -7.92 -0.15 -7.82
N VAL A 49 -7.16 0.94 -7.98
CA VAL A 49 -7.32 1.90 -9.07
C VAL A 49 -6.69 1.38 -10.36
N THR A 50 -5.44 0.89 -10.30
CA THR A 50 -4.72 0.49 -11.51
C THR A 50 -5.24 -0.82 -12.12
N VAL A 51 -5.64 -1.80 -11.30
CA VAL A 51 -6.14 -3.10 -11.80
C VAL A 51 -7.52 -2.96 -12.42
N ALA A 52 -8.41 -2.13 -11.87
CA ALA A 52 -9.71 -1.86 -12.50
C ALA A 52 -9.53 -1.36 -13.95
N PHE A 53 -8.52 -0.53 -14.17
CA PHE A 53 -8.17 -0.07 -15.50
C PHE A 53 -7.55 -1.17 -16.39
N LEU A 54 -6.66 -1.98 -15.81
CA LEU A 54 -6.07 -3.11 -16.53
C LEU A 54 -7.12 -4.16 -16.92
N GLU A 55 -8.14 -4.39 -16.10
CA GLU A 55 -9.27 -5.28 -16.41
C GLU A 55 -9.99 -4.83 -17.69
N ASP A 56 -10.23 -3.53 -17.85
CA ASP A 56 -10.85 -2.97 -19.07
C ASP A 56 -9.93 -3.10 -20.30
N MET A 57 -8.62 -2.93 -20.12
CA MET A 57 -7.62 -3.15 -21.18
C MET A 57 -7.53 -4.61 -21.61
N TRP A 58 -7.39 -5.53 -20.65
CA TRP A 58 -7.31 -6.97 -20.91
C TRP A 58 -8.59 -7.49 -21.56
N SER A 59 -9.74 -6.96 -21.16
CA SER A 59 -11.05 -7.31 -21.75
C SER A 59 -11.28 -6.69 -23.13
N ARG A 60 -10.35 -5.86 -23.63
CA ARG A 60 -10.50 -5.07 -24.86
C ARG A 60 -11.78 -4.22 -24.88
N ASN A 61 -12.34 -3.94 -23.70
CA ASN A 61 -13.56 -3.16 -23.54
C ASN A 61 -13.26 -1.66 -23.36
N PHE A 62 -11.97 -1.32 -23.37
CA PHE A 62 -11.47 0.03 -23.20
C PHE A 62 -12.19 1.06 -24.07
N VAL A 63 -12.38 0.78 -25.36
CA VAL A 63 -13.04 1.71 -26.30
C VAL A 63 -14.50 2.00 -25.89
N ASN A 64 -15.23 1.00 -25.40
CA ASN A 64 -16.63 1.18 -24.98
C ASN A 64 -16.76 2.07 -23.75
N VAL A 65 -15.77 2.07 -22.85
CA VAL A 65 -15.75 2.97 -21.69
C VAL A 65 -15.67 4.43 -22.15
N PHE A 66 -14.86 4.75 -23.17
CA PHE A 66 -14.76 6.12 -23.72
C PHE A 66 -15.93 6.53 -24.62
N VAL A 67 -16.65 5.57 -25.19
CA VAL A 67 -17.87 5.83 -25.98
C VAL A 67 -19.10 6.00 -25.07
N SER A 68 -19.07 5.42 -23.87
CA SER A 68 -20.12 5.62 -22.87
C SER A 68 -20.10 7.07 -22.35
N PRO A 69 -21.27 7.65 -21.98
CA PRO A 69 -21.35 9.02 -21.48
C PRO A 69 -20.86 9.17 -20.03
N VAL A 70 -19.89 8.35 -19.60
CA VAL A 70 -19.34 8.34 -18.24
C VAL A 70 -18.22 9.39 -18.14
N ARG A 71 -18.26 10.22 -17.11
CA ARG A 71 -17.22 11.22 -16.87
C ARG A 71 -16.00 10.56 -16.23
N LEU A 72 -14.79 11.03 -16.58
CA LEU A 72 -13.55 10.56 -15.95
C LEU A 72 -13.57 10.69 -14.43
N SER A 73 -14.18 11.76 -13.91
CA SER A 73 -14.34 11.97 -12.46
C SER A 73 -15.20 10.90 -11.80
N GLU A 74 -16.25 10.41 -12.48
CA GLU A 74 -17.12 9.36 -11.95
C GLU A 74 -16.38 8.03 -11.88
N LEU A 75 -15.59 7.71 -12.92
CA LEU A 75 -14.74 6.53 -12.95
C LEU A 75 -13.68 6.56 -11.82
N LEU A 76 -13.02 7.70 -11.63
CA LEU A 76 -12.02 7.87 -10.57
C LEU A 76 -12.63 7.76 -9.17
N VAL A 77 -13.81 8.35 -8.95
CA VAL A 77 -14.52 8.24 -7.66
C VAL A 77 -14.99 6.81 -7.42
N ALA A 78 -15.55 6.14 -8.43
CA ALA A 78 -16.01 4.75 -8.30
C ALA A 78 -14.87 3.79 -7.98
N THR A 79 -13.74 3.91 -8.70
CA THR A 79 -12.53 3.10 -8.45
C THR A 79 -11.87 3.45 -7.11
N GLY A 80 -11.88 4.73 -6.73
CA GLY A 80 -11.47 5.20 -5.40
C GLY A 80 -12.28 4.55 -4.28
N ILE A 81 -13.61 4.63 -4.33
CA ILE A 81 -14.50 4.01 -3.33
C ILE A 81 -14.27 2.49 -3.28
N LEU A 82 -14.25 1.82 -4.43
CA LEU A 82 -14.03 0.37 -4.51
C LEU A 82 -12.69 -0.05 -3.89
N SER A 83 -11.62 0.69 -4.19
CA SER A 83 -10.28 0.41 -3.67
C SER A 83 -10.19 0.67 -2.17
N ALA A 84 -10.81 1.74 -1.67
CA ALA A 84 -10.93 1.99 -0.22
C ALA A 84 -11.71 0.87 0.47
N THR A 85 -12.84 0.43 -0.07
CA THR A 85 -13.60 -0.70 0.51
C THR A 85 -12.74 -1.97 0.55
N LYS A 86 -12.04 -2.31 -0.55
CA LYS A 86 -11.11 -3.45 -0.59
C LYS A 86 -9.98 -3.33 0.44
N ALA A 87 -9.42 -2.13 0.61
CA ALA A 87 -8.35 -1.86 1.56
C ALA A 87 -8.84 -1.98 3.02
N LEU A 88 -10.02 -1.44 3.33
CA LEU A 88 -10.66 -1.56 4.65
C LEU A 88 -10.98 -3.01 4.99
N LEU A 89 -11.54 -3.78 4.05
CA LEU A 89 -11.78 -5.22 4.25
C LEU A 89 -10.48 -5.98 4.50
N THR A 90 -9.39 -5.59 3.83
CA THR A 90 -8.07 -6.19 4.07
C THR A 90 -7.57 -5.86 5.47
N GLY A 91 -7.66 -4.59 5.90
CA GLY A 91 -7.28 -4.15 7.24
C GLY A 91 -8.10 -4.84 8.34
N LEU A 92 -9.41 -5.00 8.12
CA LEU A 92 -10.32 -5.68 9.06
C LEU A 92 -9.93 -7.14 9.31
N VAL A 93 -9.31 -7.80 8.33
CA VAL A 93 -8.79 -9.17 8.49
C VAL A 93 -7.38 -9.17 9.08
N LEU A 94 -6.49 -8.29 8.62
CA LEU A 94 -5.10 -8.30 9.04
C LEU A 94 -4.89 -7.84 10.48
N VAL A 95 -5.62 -6.82 10.94
CA VAL A 95 -5.43 -6.26 12.29
C VAL A 95 -5.76 -7.29 13.37
N PRO A 96 -6.90 -8.00 13.35
CA PRO A 96 -7.18 -9.07 14.30
C PRO A 96 -6.20 -10.24 14.20
N LEU A 97 -5.73 -10.58 12.99
CA LEU A 97 -4.73 -11.64 12.81
C LEU A 97 -3.38 -11.25 13.40
N ALA A 98 -2.93 -10.01 13.20
CA ALA A 98 -1.69 -9.49 13.76
C ALA A 98 -1.74 -9.47 15.29
N TRP A 99 -2.87 -9.06 15.85
CA TRP A 99 -3.13 -9.10 17.29
C TRP A 99 -3.15 -10.53 17.83
N GLY A 100 -3.92 -11.44 17.20
CA GLY A 100 -4.10 -12.81 17.69
C GLY A 100 -2.87 -13.71 17.56
N LEU A 101 -2.06 -13.51 16.50
CA LEU A 101 -0.87 -14.35 16.26
C LEU A 101 0.40 -13.80 16.92
N TYR A 102 0.55 -12.48 16.97
CA TYR A 102 1.81 -11.83 17.34
C TYR A 102 1.67 -10.81 18.48
N GLY A 103 0.47 -10.57 18.99
CA GLY A 103 0.21 -9.59 20.06
C GLY A 103 0.38 -8.14 19.63
N CYS A 104 0.40 -7.86 18.31
CA CYS A 104 0.64 -6.52 17.80
C CYS A 104 -0.63 -5.67 17.87
N ASP A 105 -0.62 -4.63 18.73
CA ASP A 105 -1.73 -3.71 18.91
C ASP A 105 -1.66 -2.51 17.96
N VAL A 106 -2.05 -2.72 16.70
CA VAL A 106 -2.14 -1.65 15.68
C VAL A 106 -3.21 -0.61 16.04
N LEU A 107 -4.26 -1.02 16.74
CA LEU A 107 -5.38 -0.16 17.15
C LEU A 107 -5.03 0.81 18.29
N SER A 108 -3.93 0.57 19.02
CA SER A 108 -3.48 1.46 20.10
C SER A 108 -3.10 2.87 19.61
N GLN A 109 -2.86 3.02 18.30
CA GLN A 109 -2.51 4.30 17.67
C GLN A 109 -3.71 5.27 17.55
N GLY A 110 -4.93 4.81 17.80
CA GLY A 110 -6.13 5.65 17.88
C GLY A 110 -6.33 6.56 16.67
N VAL A 111 -6.43 7.87 16.92
CA VAL A 111 -6.66 8.92 15.90
C VAL A 111 -5.47 9.08 14.95
N THR A 112 -4.25 8.89 15.44
CA THR A 112 -3.05 8.98 14.61
C THR A 112 -3.04 7.87 13.56
N GLY A 113 -3.43 6.65 13.96
CA GLY A 113 -3.56 5.52 13.03
C GLY A 113 -4.62 5.74 11.95
N SER A 114 -5.79 6.31 12.30
CA SER A 114 -6.81 6.61 11.29
C SER A 114 -6.40 7.72 10.33
N LEU A 115 -5.66 8.73 10.80
CA LEU A 115 -5.11 9.78 9.94
C LEU A 115 -4.04 9.22 8.99
N ALA A 116 -3.14 8.37 9.49
CA ALA A 116 -2.16 7.66 8.69
C ALA A 116 -2.84 6.84 7.57
N LEU A 117 -3.93 6.14 7.89
CA LEU A 117 -4.72 5.42 6.89
C LEU A 117 -5.24 6.33 5.77
N LEU A 118 -5.79 7.50 6.10
CA LEU A 118 -6.29 8.45 5.10
C LEU A 118 -5.19 8.99 4.20
N ILE A 119 -4.02 9.31 4.78
CA ILE A 119 -2.85 9.77 4.03
C ILE A 119 -2.37 8.68 3.06
N LEU A 120 -2.30 7.43 3.53
CA LEU A 120 -1.86 6.29 2.72
C LEU A 120 -2.88 5.90 1.64
N LEU A 121 -4.17 6.02 1.91
CA LEU A 121 -5.22 5.85 0.89
C LEU A 121 -5.10 6.92 -0.20
N GLY A 122 -4.97 8.19 0.19
CA GLY A 122 -4.80 9.30 -0.75
C GLY A 122 -3.54 9.15 -1.61
N LEU A 123 -2.41 8.78 -0.99
CA LEU A 123 -1.17 8.50 -1.71
C LEU A 123 -1.32 7.29 -2.63
N GLY A 124 -1.95 6.21 -2.16
CA GLY A 124 -2.23 5.02 -2.97
C GLY A 124 -3.06 5.35 -4.21
N TRP A 125 -4.10 6.16 -4.08
CA TRP A 125 -4.88 6.64 -5.23
C TRP A 125 -4.06 7.51 -6.18
N ALA A 126 -3.28 8.46 -5.65
CA ALA A 126 -2.43 9.32 -6.48
C ALA A 126 -1.44 8.48 -7.30
N LEU A 127 -0.78 7.49 -6.67
CA LEU A 127 0.10 6.56 -7.35
C LEU A 127 -0.64 5.68 -8.35
N GLY A 128 -1.85 5.23 -8.01
CA GLY A 128 -2.70 4.46 -8.92
C GLY A 128 -3.05 5.21 -10.18
N ILE A 129 -3.44 6.49 -10.06
CA ILE A 129 -3.75 7.38 -11.18
C ILE A 129 -2.52 7.64 -12.04
N VAL A 130 -1.37 7.96 -11.41
CA VAL A 130 -0.11 8.17 -12.13
C VAL A 130 0.28 6.92 -12.92
N THR A 131 0.18 5.74 -12.29
CA THR A 131 0.51 4.47 -12.91
C THR A 131 -0.42 4.18 -14.10
N THR A 132 -1.72 4.38 -13.92
CA THR A 132 -2.71 4.25 -15.00
C THR A 132 -2.40 5.21 -16.16
N GLY A 133 -2.00 6.46 -15.88
CA GLY A 133 -1.57 7.41 -16.90
C GLY A 133 -0.32 6.97 -17.67
N LEU A 134 0.63 6.32 -17.01
CA LEU A 134 1.81 5.74 -17.67
C LEU A 134 1.44 4.53 -18.54
N ILE A 135 0.58 3.65 -18.05
CA ILE A 135 0.07 2.50 -18.81
C ILE A 135 -0.68 2.97 -20.06
N LEU A 136 -1.49 4.03 -19.94
CA LEU A 136 -2.15 4.67 -21.07
C LEU A 136 -1.19 5.16 -22.15
N ARG A 137 -0.07 5.76 -21.73
CA ARG A 137 0.92 6.35 -22.64
C ARG A 137 1.79 5.30 -23.33
N TYR A 138 2.17 4.25 -22.61
CA TYR A 138 3.15 3.26 -23.08
C TYR A 138 2.53 1.88 -23.39
N GLY A 139 1.22 1.72 -23.19
CA GLY A 139 0.47 0.50 -23.47
C GLY A 139 0.85 -0.67 -22.58
N HIS A 140 0.68 -1.89 -23.11
CA HIS A 140 0.96 -3.15 -22.40
C HIS A 140 2.40 -3.27 -21.87
N ALA A 141 3.37 -2.60 -22.49
CA ALA A 141 4.76 -2.62 -22.01
C ALA A 141 4.91 -2.02 -20.60
N ALA A 142 4.03 -1.12 -20.20
CA ALA A 142 4.04 -0.47 -18.90
C ALA A 142 3.17 -1.17 -17.85
N GLU A 143 2.51 -2.28 -18.18
CA GLU A 143 1.67 -3.04 -17.23
C GLU A 143 2.45 -3.46 -15.98
N ALA A 144 3.73 -3.81 -16.13
CA ALA A 144 4.60 -4.17 -15.02
C ALA A 144 4.73 -3.05 -13.96
N LEU A 145 4.53 -1.78 -14.36
CA LEU A 145 4.56 -0.64 -13.43
C LEU A 145 3.41 -0.66 -12.43
N ALA A 146 2.28 -1.30 -12.76
CA ALA A 146 1.15 -1.48 -11.85
C ALA A 146 1.57 -2.14 -10.53
N TRP A 147 2.50 -3.08 -10.62
CA TRP A 147 3.05 -3.82 -9.49
C TRP A 147 4.35 -3.19 -9.00
N GLY A 148 5.18 -2.66 -9.92
CA GLY A 148 6.51 -2.16 -9.62
C GLY A 148 6.56 -0.81 -8.89
N ILE A 149 5.63 0.12 -9.13
CA ILE A 149 5.68 1.46 -8.54
C ILE A 149 5.64 1.44 -7.01
N PRO A 150 4.73 0.70 -6.35
CA PRO A 150 4.79 0.58 -4.91
C PRO A 150 6.11 -0.01 -4.42
N PHE A 151 6.64 -1.04 -5.08
CA PHE A 151 7.93 -1.63 -4.73
C PHE A 151 9.10 -0.63 -4.86
N LEU A 152 9.05 0.28 -5.83
CA LEU A 152 10.06 1.33 -5.99
C LEU A 152 9.96 2.41 -4.90
N ILE A 153 8.73 2.70 -4.46
CA ILE A 153 8.48 3.73 -3.45
C ILE A 153 8.77 3.21 -2.04
N GLN A 154 8.50 1.94 -1.77
CA GLN A 154 8.71 1.31 -0.46
C GLN A 154 10.09 1.60 0.19
N PRO A 155 11.24 1.42 -0.50
CA PRO A 155 12.53 1.73 0.09
C PRO A 155 12.77 3.24 0.26
N ILE A 156 12.23 4.08 -0.62
CA ILE A 156 12.40 5.53 -0.53
C ILE A 156 11.58 6.08 0.65
N SER A 157 10.41 5.51 0.90
CA SER A 157 9.52 5.89 2.00
C SER A 157 10.02 5.51 3.40
N ALA A 158 11.11 4.73 3.50
CA ALA A 158 11.66 4.26 4.77
C ALA A 158 10.61 3.55 5.66
N VAL A 159 9.87 2.60 5.07
CA VAL A 159 8.71 1.95 5.71
C VAL A 159 9.10 1.10 6.91
N PHE A 160 10.18 0.31 6.79
CA PHE A 160 10.58 -0.68 7.80
C PHE A 160 11.76 -0.22 8.67
N TYR A 161 12.33 0.95 8.38
CA TYR A 161 13.56 1.43 8.97
C TYR A 161 13.57 2.95 9.01
N PRO A 162 14.34 3.58 9.91
CA PRO A 162 14.35 5.01 10.04
C PRO A 162 15.08 5.70 8.86
N VAL A 163 14.64 6.92 8.54
CA VAL A 163 15.12 7.72 7.40
C VAL A 163 16.64 7.94 7.41
N TRP A 164 17.28 8.00 8.57
CA TRP A 164 18.73 8.23 8.69
C TRP A 164 19.59 7.08 8.17
N VAL A 165 19.02 5.88 7.95
CA VAL A 165 19.73 4.74 7.34
C VAL A 165 19.89 4.92 5.82
N LEU A 166 19.12 5.81 5.21
CA LEU A 166 19.15 6.02 3.77
C LEU A 166 20.48 6.66 3.31
N PRO A 167 21.01 6.26 2.13
CA PRO A 167 22.11 6.96 1.47
C PRO A 167 21.85 8.46 1.35
N ALA A 168 22.87 9.31 1.52
CA ALA A 168 22.75 10.77 1.71
C ALA A 168 21.87 11.54 0.68
N LEU A 169 21.63 10.98 -0.52
CA LEU A 169 20.80 11.58 -1.57
C LEU A 169 19.28 11.34 -1.38
N LEU A 170 18.89 10.32 -0.62
CA LEU A 170 17.50 9.86 -0.51
C LEU A 170 16.68 10.47 0.65
N PRO A 171 17.24 10.92 1.79
CA PRO A 171 16.47 11.54 2.87
C PRO A 171 15.57 12.71 2.44
N PRO A 172 15.99 13.64 1.55
CA PRO A 172 15.10 14.72 1.10
C PRO A 172 13.87 14.20 0.34
N LEU A 173 14.05 13.13 -0.44
CA LEU A 173 12.95 12.50 -1.18
C LEU A 173 12.01 11.74 -0.25
N ALA A 174 12.55 11.04 0.75
CA ALA A 174 11.76 10.36 1.77
C ALA A 174 10.85 11.36 2.52
N LEU A 175 11.41 12.49 2.96
CA LEU A 175 10.67 13.51 3.71
C LEU A 175 9.58 14.22 2.88
N ALA A 176 9.69 14.20 1.56
CA ALA A 176 8.65 14.73 0.66
C ALA A 176 7.47 13.77 0.51
N LEU A 177 7.63 12.47 0.83
CA LEU A 177 6.59 11.47 0.68
C LEU A 177 5.65 11.47 1.90
N PRO A 178 4.33 11.57 1.69
CA PRO A 178 3.36 11.50 2.78
C PRO A 178 3.44 10.20 3.59
N SER A 179 3.85 9.10 2.94
CA SER A 179 4.01 7.79 3.58
C SER A 179 5.10 7.73 4.65
N THR A 180 6.04 8.68 4.66
CA THR A 180 7.12 8.72 5.67
C THR A 180 6.66 9.39 6.97
N HIS A 181 5.54 10.13 6.92
CA HIS A 181 4.93 10.80 8.07
C HIS A 181 3.72 10.03 8.64
N ALA A 182 3.35 8.91 8.01
CA ALA A 182 2.21 8.07 8.35
C ALA A 182 2.67 6.82 9.10
#